data_AF-A0A7G3BY63-F1
#
_entry.id   AF-A0A7G3BY63-F1
#
_cell.length_a   1.000
_cell.length_b   1.000
_cell.length_c   1.000
_cell.angle_alpha   90.00
_cell.angle_beta   90.00
_cell.angle_gamma   90.00
#
_symmetry.space_group_name_H-M   'P 1'
#
loop_
_entity.id
_entity.type
_entity.pdbx_description
1 polymer ?
#
loop_
_entity_poly.entity_id
_entity_poly.type
_entity_poly.pdbx_seq_one_letter_code
_entity_poly.pdbx_strand_id
1 'polypeptide(L)' 'MQRPYLKTSEVGQRYGGVSARTIHRWQETRSFPKPAISYRGGSNLWKVSDLEKWEESQAISEGTA' A
#
# COMPACT_ATOMS: atom_id res chain seq x y z
N MET A 1 13.07 -15.56 1.38
CA MET A 1 12.24 -15.29 2.58
C MET A 1 11.56 -13.95 2.39
N GLN A 2 10.28 -13.92 1.99
CA GLN A 2 9.56 -12.66 1.81
C GLN A 2 9.22 -12.06 3.18
N ARG A 3 9.54 -10.77 3.39
CA ARG A 3 9.17 -10.08 4.64
C ARG A 3 7.66 -9.86 4.61
N PRO A 4 6.89 -10.31 5.61
CA PRO A 4 5.44 -10.17 5.61
C PRO A 4 4.96 -8.72 5.73
N TYR A 5 5.87 -7.81 6.11
CA TYR A 5 5.61 -6.39 6.27
C TYR A 5 6.61 -5.54 5.49
N LEU A 6 6.11 -4.45 4.92
CA LEU A 6 6.88 -3.40 4.27
C LEU A 6 6.74 -2.09 5.03
N LYS A 7 7.80 -1.29 5.08
CA LYS A 7 7.75 0.11 5.53
C LYS A 7 7.16 0.99 4.43
N THR A 8 6.61 2.15 4.78
CA THR A 8 6.06 3.10 3.79
C THR A 8 7.04 3.44 2.65
N SER A 9 8.35 3.52 2.94
CA SER A 9 9.36 3.74 1.89
C SER A 9 9.44 2.57 0.90
N GLU A 10 9.40 1.33 1.39
CA GLU A 10 9.41 0.11 0.57
C GLU A 10 8.11 -0.01 -0.24
N VAL A 11 6.97 0.35 0.36
CA VAL A 11 5.68 0.46 -0.36
C VAL A 11 5.77 1.49 -1.48
N GLY A 12 6.35 2.66 -1.21
CA GLY A 12 6.56 3.69 -2.24
C GLY A 12 7.40 3.19 -3.40
N GLN A 13 8.50 2.48 -3.11
CA GLN A 13 9.35 1.87 -4.13
C GLN A 13 8.60 0.82 -4.97
N ARG A 14 7.77 -0.03 -4.35
CA ARG A 14 6.97 -1.05 -5.05
C ARG A 14 6.07 -0.45 -6.13
N TYR A 15 5.48 0.72 -5.89
CA TYR A 15 4.60 1.40 -6.84
C TYR A 15 5.30 2.46 -7.71
N GLY A 16 6.60 2.28 -8.00
CA GLY A 16 7.34 3.17 -8.91
C GLY A 16 7.97 4.39 -8.24
N GLY A 17 8.31 4.29 -6.95
CA GLY A 17 8.99 5.37 -6.22
C GLY A 17 8.07 6.49 -5.75
N VAL A 18 6.80 6.18 -5.44
CA VAL A 18 5.84 7.19 -4.99
C VAL A 18 6.11 7.66 -3.56
N SER A 19 5.79 8.93 -3.30
CA SER A 19 5.95 9.53 -1.97
C SER A 19 4.92 9.00 -0.97
N ALA A 20 5.24 9.10 0.33
CA ALA A 20 4.29 8.80 1.41
C ALA A 20 2.99 9.63 1.32
N ARG A 21 3.08 10.87 0.81
CA ARG A 21 1.91 11.74 0.59
C ARG A 21 1.01 11.17 -0.51
N THR A 22 1.59 10.61 -1.57
CA THR A 22 0.84 9.93 -2.62
C THR A 22 0.11 8.71 -2.08
N ILE A 23 0.78 7.91 -1.26
CA ILE A 23 0.17 6.75 -0.60
C ILE A 23 -1.00 7.19 0.28
N HIS A 24 -0.84 8.24 1.10
CA HIS A 24 -1.94 8.79 1.91
C HIS A 24 -3.14 9.19 1.05
N ARG A 25 -2.90 9.89 -0.06
CA ARG A 25 -3.97 10.25 -1.00
C ARG A 25 -4.67 9.03 -1.58
N TRP A 26 -3.96 7.94 -1.86
CA TRP A 26 -4.58 6.69 -2.34
C TRP A 26 -5.46 6.04 -1.26
N GLN A 27 -5.14 6.19 0.02
CA GLN A 27 -6.02 5.73 1.10
C GLN A 27 -7.36 6.47 1.09
N GLU A 28 -7.35 7.75 0.72
CA GLU A 28 -8.56 8.58 0.63
C GLU A 28 -9.34 8.37 -0.68
N THR A 29 -8.64 8.11 -1.78
CA THR A 29 -9.23 8.18 -3.14
C THR A 29 -9.36 6.84 -3.86
N ARG A 30 -8.61 5.80 -3.46
CA ARG A 30 -8.50 4.52 -4.18
C ARG A 30 -8.74 3.31 -3.29
N SER A 31 -9.32 3.51 -2.10
CA SER A 31 -9.51 2.46 -1.10
C SER A 31 -8.21 1.70 -0.79
N PHE A 32 -7.08 2.40 -0.86
CA PHE A 32 -5.77 1.79 -0.57
C PHE A 32 -5.73 1.30 0.88
N PRO A 33 -5.04 0.18 1.16
CA PRO A 33 -5.03 -0.42 2.49
C PRO A 33 -4.56 0.54 3.58
N LYS A 34 -4.87 0.21 4.82
CA LYS A 34 -4.31 0.90 5.99
C LYS A 34 -3.04 0.16 6.45
N PRO A 35 -2.04 0.86 7.00
CA PRO A 35 -0.91 0.17 7.62
C PRO A 35 -1.43 -0.71 8.75
N ALA A 36 -0.93 -1.95 8.80
CA ALA A 36 -1.31 -2.91 9.83
C ALA A 36 -0.76 -2.54 11.21
N ILE A 37 0.37 -1.83 11.24
CA ILE A 37 0.95 -1.29 12.47
C ILE A 37 1.33 0.16 12.22
N SER A 38 0.77 1.06 13.03
CA SER A 38 1.18 2.46 13.11
C SER A 38 1.23 2.86 14.58
N TYR A 39 2.32 3.49 15.00
CA TYR A 39 2.46 4.07 16.34
C TYR A 39 3.18 5.40 16.25
N ARG A 40 2.91 6.29 17.22
CA ARG A 40 3.45 7.65 17.23
C ARG A 40 4.97 7.61 17.30
N GLY A 41 5.64 8.18 16.30
CA GLY A 41 7.11 8.18 16.17
C GLY A 41 7.70 6.92 15.50
N GLY A 42 6.86 5.95 15.13
CA GLY A 42 7.26 4.72 14.44
C GLY A 42 7.13 4.78 12.92
N SER A 43 7.78 3.84 12.23
CA SER A 43 7.50 3.57 10.82
C SER A 43 6.19 2.79 10.70
N ASN A 44 5.33 3.19 9.76
CA ASN A 44 4.15 2.41 9.41
C ASN A 44 4.58 1.10 8.74
N LEU A 45 4.00 -0.01 9.19
CA LEU A 45 4.20 -1.33 8.63
C LEU A 45 2.96 -1.80 7.89
N TRP A 46 3.16 -2.25 6.66
CA TRP A 46 2.13 -2.60 5.70
C TRP A 46 2.21 -4.09 5.40
N LYS A 47 1.11 -4.82 5.58
CA LYS A 47 1.09 -6.24 5.24
C LYS A 47 1.17 -6.40 3.73
N VAL A 48 2.08 -7.25 3.28
CA VAL A 48 2.22 -7.57 1.85
C VAL A 48 0.91 -8.12 1.29
N SER A 49 0.24 -9.00 2.05
CA SER A 49 -1.05 -9.58 1.63
C SER A 49 -2.16 -8.56 1.40
N ASP A 50 -2.16 -7.45 2.15
CA ASP A 50 -3.20 -6.42 2.00
C ASP A 50 -2.92 -5.55 0.77
N LEU A 51 -1.64 -5.34 0.44
CA LEU A 51 -1.21 -4.67 -0.79
C LEU A 51 -1.57 -5.52 -2.02
N GLU A 52 -1.28 -6.82 -1.98
CA GLU A 52 -1.61 -7.76 -3.06
C GLU A 52 -3.12 -7.84 -3.31
N LYS A 53 -3.94 -7.92 -2.25
CA LYS A 53 -5.41 -7.87 -2.39
C LYS A 53 -5.91 -6.59 -3.03
N TRP A 54 -5.29 -5.46 -2.68
CA TRP A 54 -5.65 -4.18 -3.29
C TRP A 54 -5.26 -4.16 -4.77
N GLU A 55 -4.05 -4.60 -5.11
CA GLU A 55 -3.59 -4.74 -6.50
C GLU A 55 -4.56 -5.61 -7.32
N GLU A 56 -4.98 -6.76 -6.77
CA GLU A 56 -5.95 -7.66 -7.41
C GLU A 56 -7.31 -6.97 -7.61
N SER A 57 -7.78 -6.20 -6.63
CA SER A 57 -9.04 -5.44 -6.76
C SER A 57 -8.97 -4.34 -7.81
N GLN A 58 -7.80 -3.73 -8.03
CA GLN A 58 -7.60 -2.73 -9.09
C GLN A 58 -7.51 -3.40 -10.47
N ALA A 59 -6.84 -4.55 -10.57
CA ALA A 59 -6.72 -5.30 -11.81
C ALA A 59 -8.09 -5.75 -12.36
N ILE A 60 -9.04 -6.07 -11.47
CA ILE A 60 -10.42 -6.41 -11.86
C ILE A 60 -11.18 -5.19 -12.39
N SER A 61 -10.84 -3.97 -11.96
CA SER A 61 -11.56 -2.75 -12.38
C SER A 61 -11.13 -2.21 -13.76
N GLU A 62 -9.98 -2.64 -14.29
CA GLU A 62 -9.51 -2.27 -15.65
C GLU A 62 -10.04 -3.22 -16.75
N GLY A 63 -10.99 -4.10 -16.43
CA GLY A 63 -11.55 -5.12 -17.34
C GLY A 63 -12.96 -4.86 -17.90
N THR A 64 -13.54 -3.67 -17.71
CA THR A 64 -14.86 -3.33 -18.28
C THR A 64 -14.96 -1.86 -18.66
N ALA A 65 -14.57 -1.53 -19.90
CA ALA A 65 -15.09 -0.41 -20.68
C ALA A 65 -14.81 -0.65 -22.16
#